data_AF-A0A1Z7YUC4-F1
#
_entry.id   AF-A0A1Z7YUC4-F1
#
_cell.length_a   1.000
_cell.length_b   1.000
_cell.length_c   1.000
_cell.angle_alpha   90.00
_cell.angle_beta   90.00
_cell.angle_gamma   90.00
#
_symmetry.space_group_name_H-M   'P 1'
#
loop_
_entity.id
_entity.type
_entity.pdbx_description
1 polymer ?
#
loop_
_entity_poly.entity_id
_entity_poly.type
_entity_poly.pdbx_seq_one_letter_code
_entity_poly.pdbx_strand_id
1 'polypeptide(L)'
;MTDNFETIGKGEFAISVDYLIALNEYASECGMTPQEVLRDTSIPLNTLIKPNCRIRHHSMDQVVRNVIKGLNDPLLPIKYGKRLTISRHGVLGFAAQSSQSLLDAASLLIKFIQTRSGGGERLNFAIVDDQACLSMHGSDETISSEVALFHALSIFISIETIARWLAGKNQEHIKAEILLTFDAPCEIPPGILSPGLTIKFNQDRDELRCPLSYLQQPLASANPSLFDEAKKECEIELVQLSLKTDITAQVRSHFRNHENKTPTIDLVAEEMNISTRTLKRKLHDAGTTYQKIKDSERFTQAINLLENTKNTMEQIAETLGYSDASNFTKAFKNWANVSPNEYRTRLTR
;
A
#
# COMPACT_ATOMS: atom_id res chain seq x y z
N MET A 1 3.09 -25.52 13.74
CA MET A 1 1.88 -25.69 12.91
C MET A 1 1.88 -24.57 11.90
N THR A 2 2.05 -24.91 10.63
CA THR A 2 2.09 -23.94 9.52
C THR A 2 0.68 -23.38 9.30
N ASP A 3 0.35 -22.27 9.96
CA ASP A 3 -0.94 -21.62 9.75
C ASP A 3 -0.95 -20.98 8.36
N ASN A 4 -1.47 -21.76 7.43
CA ASN A 4 -1.47 -21.48 6.03
C ASN A 4 -2.67 -20.58 5.72
N PHE A 5 -2.44 -19.27 5.52
CA PHE A 5 -3.53 -18.37 5.10
C PHE A 5 -4.22 -18.90 3.83
N GLU A 6 -5.50 -19.28 3.93
CA GLU A 6 -6.34 -19.62 2.79
C GLU A 6 -6.59 -18.36 1.96
N THR A 7 -6.50 -18.46 0.64
CA THR A 7 -6.71 -17.32 -0.27
C THR A 7 -7.92 -17.59 -1.15
N ILE A 8 -8.89 -16.68 -1.14
CA ILE A 8 -10.21 -16.82 -1.77
C ILE A 8 -10.40 -15.71 -2.80
N GLY A 9 -11.04 -16.01 -3.93
CA GLY A 9 -11.36 -15.00 -4.96
C GLY A 9 -10.40 -14.96 -6.14
N LYS A 10 -10.50 -13.89 -6.93
CA LYS A 10 -9.73 -13.62 -8.16
C LYS A 10 -8.80 -12.42 -8.01
N GLY A 11 -7.66 -12.46 -8.70
CA GLY A 11 -6.63 -11.42 -8.70
C GLY A 11 -5.25 -11.96 -8.26
N GLU A 12 -4.21 -11.17 -8.49
CA GLU A 12 -2.82 -11.45 -8.11
C GLU A 12 -2.55 -11.23 -6.61
N PHE A 13 -2.87 -10.04 -6.08
CA PHE A 13 -2.66 -9.71 -4.67
C PHE A 13 -3.74 -10.28 -3.75
N ALA A 14 -3.37 -10.60 -2.52
CA ALA A 14 -4.27 -11.15 -1.50
C ALA A 14 -4.31 -10.22 -0.28
N ILE A 15 -5.48 -9.66 0.01
CA ILE A 15 -5.76 -8.67 1.05
C ILE A 15 -6.27 -9.38 2.32
N SER A 16 -6.02 -8.85 3.52
CA SER A 16 -6.58 -9.41 4.76
C SER A 16 -8.10 -9.45 4.73
N VAL A 17 -8.71 -10.54 5.19
CA VAL A 17 -10.18 -10.66 5.29
C VAL A 17 -10.81 -9.64 6.24
N ASP A 18 -10.04 -9.11 7.21
CA ASP A 18 -10.52 -8.13 8.19
C ASP A 18 -11.12 -6.87 7.54
N TYR A 19 -10.61 -6.49 6.37
CA TYR A 19 -11.12 -5.34 5.59
C TYR A 19 -12.46 -5.64 4.93
N LEU A 20 -12.63 -6.87 4.41
CA LEU A 20 -13.92 -7.33 3.89
C LEU A 20 -14.95 -7.40 5.02
N ILE A 21 -14.58 -7.93 6.19
CA ILE A 21 -15.47 -8.02 7.36
C ILE A 21 -15.90 -6.62 7.80
N ALA A 22 -14.94 -5.69 7.91
CA ALA A 22 -15.23 -4.29 8.23
C ALA A 22 -16.22 -3.64 7.27
N LEU A 23 -16.03 -3.89 5.97
CA LEU A 23 -16.84 -3.26 4.94
C LEU A 23 -18.25 -3.86 4.94
N ASN A 24 -18.36 -5.17 5.15
CA ASN A 24 -19.63 -5.85 5.29
C ASN A 24 -20.40 -5.39 6.55
N GLU A 25 -19.73 -5.25 7.69
CA GLU A 25 -20.33 -4.73 8.93
C GLU A 25 -20.90 -3.33 8.68
N TYR A 26 -20.11 -2.43 8.09
CA TYR A 26 -20.59 -1.08 7.75
C TYR A 26 -21.77 -1.10 6.77
N ALA A 27 -21.68 -1.89 5.70
CA ALA A 27 -22.75 -2.00 4.72
C ALA A 27 -24.04 -2.55 5.35
N SER A 28 -23.90 -3.51 6.28
CA SER A 28 -25.03 -4.09 7.02
C SER A 28 -25.70 -3.08 7.95
N GLU A 29 -24.92 -2.27 8.67
CA GLU A 29 -25.45 -1.14 9.46
C GLU A 29 -26.24 -0.15 8.60
N CYS A 30 -25.86 0.00 7.33
CA CYS A 30 -26.52 0.87 6.36
C CYS A 30 -27.66 0.18 5.58
N GLY A 31 -28.01 -1.07 5.91
CA GLY A 31 -29.16 -1.79 5.37
C GLY A 31 -28.88 -2.73 4.20
N MET A 32 -27.63 -2.94 3.79
CA MET A 32 -27.28 -3.97 2.81
C MET A 32 -27.21 -5.36 3.45
N THR A 33 -27.59 -6.38 2.70
CA THR A 33 -27.37 -7.79 3.10
C THR A 33 -25.95 -8.25 2.71
N PRO A 34 -25.36 -9.22 3.44
CA PRO A 34 -24.10 -9.84 3.04
C PRO A 34 -24.09 -10.40 1.61
N GLN A 35 -25.23 -10.89 1.13
CA GLN A 35 -25.41 -11.39 -0.23
C GLN A 35 -25.27 -10.28 -1.27
N GLU A 36 -25.79 -9.09 -0.99
CA GLU A 36 -25.65 -7.93 -1.88
C GLU A 36 -24.22 -7.41 -1.91
N VAL A 37 -23.53 -7.46 -0.77
CA VAL A 37 -22.11 -7.09 -0.62
C VAL A 37 -21.23 -8.05 -1.44
N LEU A 38 -21.47 -9.36 -1.36
CA LEU A 38 -20.68 -10.39 -2.04
C LEU A 38 -21.15 -10.75 -3.45
N ARG A 39 -22.17 -10.06 -3.99
CA ARG A 39 -22.73 -10.32 -5.33
C ARG A 39 -21.65 -10.27 -6.42
N ASP A 40 -21.78 -11.14 -7.42
CA ASP A 40 -20.83 -11.24 -8.55
C ASP A 40 -19.37 -11.52 -8.14
N THR A 41 -19.15 -11.98 -6.90
CA THR A 41 -17.87 -12.49 -6.44
C THR A 41 -17.91 -14.02 -6.34
N SER A 42 -16.73 -14.64 -6.26
CA SER A 42 -16.61 -16.06 -5.91
C SER A 42 -16.33 -16.26 -4.41
N ILE A 43 -16.63 -15.28 -3.57
CA ILE A 43 -16.39 -15.33 -2.12
C ILE A 43 -17.59 -16.00 -1.45
N PRO A 44 -17.41 -17.16 -0.78
CA PRO A 44 -18.50 -17.79 -0.04
C PRO A 44 -18.92 -16.96 1.18
N LEU A 45 -20.21 -16.96 1.54
CA LEU A 45 -20.74 -16.19 2.69
C LEU A 45 -20.05 -16.51 4.03
N ASN A 46 -19.66 -17.76 4.26
CA ASN A 46 -18.97 -18.16 5.49
C ASN A 46 -17.57 -17.52 5.63
N THR A 47 -17.04 -16.89 4.57
CA THR A 47 -15.79 -16.12 4.64
C THR A 47 -15.90 -14.93 5.60
N LEU A 48 -17.10 -14.34 5.75
CA LEU A 48 -17.33 -13.18 6.61
C LEU A 48 -17.20 -13.47 8.11
N ILE A 49 -17.13 -14.75 8.49
CA ILE A 49 -16.92 -15.19 9.88
C ILE A 49 -15.63 -16.03 10.01
N LYS A 50 -14.84 -16.11 8.94
CA LYS A 50 -13.64 -16.95 8.89
C LYS A 50 -12.40 -16.13 9.23
N PRO A 51 -11.74 -16.40 10.36
CA PRO A 51 -10.49 -15.72 10.69
C PRO A 51 -9.36 -16.17 9.77
N ASN A 52 -8.29 -15.39 9.70
CA ASN A 52 -7.00 -15.77 9.11
C ASN A 52 -7.08 -16.28 7.66
N CYS A 53 -7.98 -15.71 6.85
CA CYS A 53 -7.98 -15.91 5.41
C CYS A 53 -7.70 -14.60 4.66
N ARG A 54 -7.48 -14.69 3.35
CA ARG A 54 -7.16 -13.56 2.49
C ARG A 54 -8.06 -13.54 1.27
N ILE A 55 -8.41 -12.33 0.84
CA ILE A 55 -9.29 -12.07 -0.29
C ILE A 55 -8.47 -11.53 -1.44
N ARG A 56 -8.55 -12.15 -2.61
CA ARG A 56 -7.86 -11.63 -3.79
C ARG A 56 -8.45 -10.28 -4.23
N HIS A 57 -7.58 -9.36 -4.66
CA HIS A 57 -7.94 -7.96 -4.84
C HIS A 57 -9.07 -7.72 -5.85
N HIS A 58 -9.14 -8.39 -7.01
CA HIS A 58 -10.26 -8.17 -7.94
C HIS A 58 -11.62 -8.55 -7.34
N SER A 59 -11.64 -9.55 -6.44
CA SER A 59 -12.87 -9.86 -5.69
C SER A 59 -13.18 -8.80 -4.64
N MET A 60 -12.16 -8.25 -3.96
CA MET A 60 -12.35 -7.11 -3.05
C MET A 60 -12.85 -5.87 -3.79
N ASP A 61 -12.31 -5.55 -4.97
CA ASP A 61 -12.75 -4.43 -5.80
C ASP A 61 -14.20 -4.60 -6.24
N GLN A 62 -14.61 -5.83 -6.53
CA GLN A 62 -16.01 -6.12 -6.84
C GLN A 62 -16.92 -5.92 -5.63
N VAL A 63 -16.48 -6.31 -4.42
CA VAL A 63 -17.21 -5.99 -3.19
C VAL A 63 -17.34 -4.48 -3.00
N VAL A 64 -16.25 -3.73 -3.19
CA VAL A 64 -16.27 -2.26 -3.10
C VAL A 64 -17.25 -1.67 -4.10
N ARG A 65 -17.24 -2.12 -5.36
CA ARG A 65 -18.24 -1.71 -6.38
C ARG A 65 -19.68 -1.96 -5.93
N ASN A 66 -19.95 -3.13 -5.35
CA ASN A 66 -21.28 -3.47 -4.88
C ASN A 66 -21.75 -2.54 -3.75
N VAL A 67 -20.86 -2.20 -2.82
CA VAL A 67 -21.17 -1.32 -1.69
C VAL A 67 -21.33 0.13 -2.12
N ILE A 68 -20.45 0.64 -3.00
CA ILE A 68 -20.58 1.97 -3.60
C ILE A 68 -21.96 2.10 -4.28
N LYS A 69 -22.30 1.13 -5.14
CA LYS A 69 -23.59 1.13 -5.86
C LYS A 69 -24.79 0.96 -4.94
N GLY A 70 -24.68 0.11 -3.91
CA GLY A 70 -25.77 -0.23 -3.01
C GLY A 70 -26.12 0.90 -2.05
N LEU A 71 -25.11 1.59 -1.51
CA LEU A 71 -25.30 2.68 -0.56
C LEU A 71 -25.47 4.05 -1.23
N ASN A 72 -24.85 4.25 -2.40
CA ASN A 72 -24.85 5.52 -3.13
C ASN A 72 -24.45 6.71 -2.23
N ASP A 73 -23.46 6.48 -1.34
CA ASP A 73 -22.99 7.45 -0.36
C ASP A 73 -21.57 7.93 -0.75
N PRO A 74 -21.40 9.17 -1.23
CA PRO A 74 -20.09 9.66 -1.66
C PRO A 74 -19.11 9.84 -0.49
N LEU A 75 -19.57 9.81 0.76
CA LEU A 75 -18.74 9.89 1.96
C LEU A 75 -18.35 8.51 2.52
N LEU A 76 -18.76 7.43 1.84
CA LEU A 76 -18.46 6.04 2.19
C LEU A 76 -16.96 5.80 2.51
N PRO A 77 -15.98 6.25 1.68
CA PRO A 77 -14.57 6.00 1.97
C PRO A 77 -14.11 6.61 3.31
N ILE A 78 -14.61 7.80 3.64
CA ILE A 78 -14.29 8.50 4.90
C ILE A 78 -14.90 7.76 6.09
N LYS A 79 -16.18 7.40 5.99
CA LYS A 79 -16.91 6.71 7.07
C LYS A 79 -16.37 5.29 7.30
N TYR A 80 -15.95 4.61 6.24
CA TYR A 80 -15.32 3.30 6.31
C TYR A 80 -13.90 3.39 6.88
N GLY A 81 -13.05 4.31 6.36
CA GLY A 81 -11.69 4.50 6.86
C GLY A 81 -11.62 4.78 8.36
N LYS A 82 -12.55 5.59 8.89
CA LYS A 82 -12.66 5.86 10.34
C LYS A 82 -13.02 4.65 11.20
N ARG A 83 -13.63 3.61 10.62
CA ARG A 83 -14.00 2.37 11.33
C ARG A 83 -12.86 1.36 11.41
N LEU A 84 -11.79 1.55 10.62
CA LEU A 84 -10.63 0.67 10.65
C LEU A 84 -9.82 0.99 11.92
N THR A 85 -10.06 0.21 12.97
CA THR A 85 -9.35 0.29 14.25
C THR A 85 -7.98 -0.34 14.14
N ILE A 86 -7.06 0.06 15.02
CA ILE A 86 -5.69 -0.48 15.09
C ILE A 86 -5.66 -2.03 15.11
N SER A 87 -6.62 -2.66 15.80
CA SER A 87 -6.72 -4.11 15.92
C SER A 87 -7.04 -4.83 14.60
N ARG A 88 -7.68 -4.17 13.62
CA ARG A 88 -7.95 -4.76 12.30
C ARG A 88 -6.70 -4.88 11.43
N HIS A 89 -5.60 -4.24 11.84
CA HIS A 89 -4.31 -4.36 11.16
C HIS A 89 -3.45 -5.50 11.72
N GLY A 90 -4.03 -6.37 12.56
CA GLY A 90 -3.35 -7.55 13.10
C GLY A 90 -2.08 -7.20 13.86
N VAL A 91 -1.05 -8.03 13.71
CA VAL A 91 0.26 -7.84 14.35
C VAL A 91 0.90 -6.50 13.99
N LEU A 92 0.73 -6.03 12.74
CA LEU A 92 1.24 -4.72 12.32
C LEU A 92 0.63 -3.58 13.14
N GLY A 93 -0.68 -3.66 13.44
CA GLY A 93 -1.35 -2.71 14.32
C GLY A 93 -0.77 -2.71 15.73
N PHE A 94 -0.51 -3.89 16.31
CA PHE A 94 0.10 -4.01 17.64
C PHE A 94 1.55 -3.49 17.69
N ALA A 95 2.33 -3.74 16.65
CA ALA A 95 3.69 -3.20 16.52
C ALA A 95 3.68 -1.66 16.41
N ALA A 96 2.78 -1.11 15.60
CA ALA A 96 2.57 0.34 15.50
C ALA A 96 2.14 0.95 16.84
N GLN A 97 1.25 0.29 17.58
CA GLN A 97 0.80 0.75 18.90
C GLN A 97 1.93 0.81 19.93
N SER A 98 2.86 -0.14 19.87
CA SER A 98 3.97 -0.26 20.83
C SER A 98 5.20 0.57 20.44
N SER A 99 5.14 1.28 19.30
CA SER A 99 6.24 2.08 18.75
C SER A 99 6.60 3.27 19.64
N GLN A 100 7.85 3.75 19.54
CA GLN A 100 8.30 4.89 20.34
C GLN A 100 7.69 6.21 19.86
N SER A 101 7.50 6.36 18.55
CA SER A 101 6.90 7.54 17.92
C SER A 101 5.99 7.14 16.76
N LEU A 102 5.19 8.09 16.25
CA LEU A 102 4.44 7.86 15.01
C LEU A 102 5.37 7.71 13.79
N LEU A 103 6.56 8.31 13.83
CA LEU A 103 7.56 8.13 12.78
C LEU A 103 8.05 6.67 12.70
N ASP A 104 8.26 6.03 13.85
CA ASP A 104 8.60 4.61 13.93
C ASP A 104 7.43 3.72 13.45
N ALA A 105 6.21 4.07 13.85
CA ALA A 105 5.00 3.38 13.40
C ALA A 105 4.80 3.50 11.87
N ALA A 106 5.05 4.67 11.28
CA ALA A 106 5.01 4.87 9.84
C ALA A 106 6.08 4.02 9.11
N SER A 107 7.28 3.91 9.69
CA SER A 107 8.35 3.06 9.15
C SER A 107 7.96 1.58 9.14
N LEU A 108 7.30 1.10 10.20
CA LEU A 108 6.73 -0.26 10.24
C LEU A 108 5.64 -0.45 9.18
N LEU A 109 4.72 0.52 9.07
CA LEU A 109 3.65 0.49 8.09
C LEU A 109 4.21 0.28 6.68
N ILE A 110 5.19 1.08 6.27
CA ILE A 110 5.81 0.98 4.93
C ILE A 110 6.47 -0.40 4.73
N LYS A 111 7.21 -0.88 5.74
CA LYS A 111 7.93 -2.16 5.66
C LYS A 111 6.97 -3.35 5.56
N PHE A 112 5.86 -3.31 6.28
CA PHE A 112 4.98 -4.47 6.48
C PHE A 112 3.57 -4.32 5.89
N ILE A 113 3.26 -3.26 5.16
CA ILE A 113 1.93 -3.07 4.53
C ILE A 113 1.50 -4.28 3.68
N GLN A 114 2.46 -5.00 3.10
CA GLN A 114 2.20 -6.20 2.32
C GLN A 114 1.58 -7.33 3.14
N THR A 115 1.78 -7.37 4.45
CA THR A 115 1.08 -8.32 5.31
C THR A 115 -0.43 -8.07 5.28
N ARG A 116 -0.85 -6.85 4.96
CA ARG A 116 -2.25 -6.43 4.92
C ARG A 116 -2.79 -6.40 3.50
N SER A 117 -2.16 -5.68 2.58
CA SER A 117 -2.64 -5.49 1.19
C SER A 117 -2.18 -6.56 0.21
N GLY A 118 -1.25 -7.44 0.59
CA GLY A 118 -0.71 -8.47 -0.30
C GLY A 118 0.13 -7.94 -1.48
N GLY A 119 0.51 -6.66 -1.45
CA GLY A 119 1.40 -6.03 -2.44
C GLY A 119 0.72 -5.21 -3.53
N GLY A 120 -0.61 -5.02 -3.50
CA GLY A 120 -1.34 -4.20 -4.48
C GLY A 120 -1.08 -2.69 -4.34
N GLU A 121 -0.74 -2.24 -3.13
CA GLU A 121 -0.43 -0.85 -2.81
C GLU A 121 1.01 -0.73 -2.34
N ARG A 122 1.70 0.31 -2.81
CA ARG A 122 3.02 0.69 -2.33
C ARG A 122 2.90 2.02 -1.61
N LEU A 123 3.38 2.05 -0.37
CA LEU A 123 3.53 3.27 0.39
C LEU A 123 4.98 3.71 0.34
N ASN A 124 5.20 5.00 0.09
CA ASN A 124 6.50 5.64 0.19
C ASN A 124 6.42 6.76 1.22
N PHE A 125 7.54 7.05 1.86
CA PHE A 125 7.63 8.12 2.84
C PHE A 125 8.80 9.04 2.53
N ALA A 126 8.52 10.33 2.58
CA ALA A 126 9.51 11.37 2.39
C ALA A 126 9.31 12.47 3.44
N ILE A 127 10.39 13.19 3.72
CA ILE A 127 10.35 14.42 4.51
C ILE A 127 10.66 15.56 3.55
N VAL A 128 9.71 16.49 3.38
CA VAL A 128 9.84 17.65 2.50
C VAL A 128 9.42 18.88 3.28
N ASP A 129 10.32 19.87 3.41
CA ASP A 129 10.03 21.15 4.08
C ASP A 129 9.37 21.01 5.47
N ASP A 130 9.94 20.13 6.32
CA ASP A 130 9.42 19.81 7.67
C ASP A 130 8.00 19.19 7.69
N GLN A 131 7.55 18.67 6.55
CA GLN A 131 6.36 17.83 6.43
C GLN A 131 6.75 16.38 6.22
N ALA A 132 6.07 15.49 6.94
CA ALA A 132 6.06 14.07 6.68
C ALA A 132 5.02 13.78 5.59
N CYS A 133 5.47 13.18 4.49
CA CYS A 133 4.66 12.91 3.31
C CYS A 133 4.61 11.39 3.08
N LEU A 134 3.42 10.79 3.24
CA LEU A 134 3.17 9.39 2.94
C LEU A 134 2.41 9.31 1.61
N SER A 135 3.10 8.93 0.54
CA SER A 135 2.49 8.78 -0.78
C SER A 135 2.12 7.33 -1.08
N MET A 136 1.06 7.16 -1.87
CA MET A 136 0.57 5.85 -2.28
C MET A 136 0.64 5.71 -3.80
N HIS A 137 1.13 4.56 -4.26
CA HIS A 137 1.15 4.19 -5.67
C HIS A 137 0.39 2.88 -5.85
N GLY A 138 -0.70 2.93 -6.61
CA GLY A 138 -1.45 1.75 -7.04
C GLY A 138 -0.70 0.98 -8.12
N SER A 139 -0.96 -0.32 -8.21
CA SER A 139 -0.35 -1.21 -9.22
C SER A 139 -1.28 -1.66 -10.33
N ASP A 140 -2.60 -1.41 -10.21
CA ASP A 140 -3.60 -1.88 -11.17
C ASP A 140 -4.25 -0.70 -11.93
N GLU A 141 -3.90 -0.56 -13.20
CA GLU A 141 -4.45 0.47 -14.11
C GLU A 141 -5.88 0.14 -14.59
N THR A 142 -6.43 -1.03 -14.25
CA THR A 142 -7.70 -1.52 -14.80
C THR A 142 -8.93 -1.27 -13.92
N ILE A 143 -8.75 -0.72 -12.72
CA ILE A 143 -9.84 -0.43 -11.78
C ILE A 143 -10.54 0.89 -12.14
N SER A 144 -11.86 0.95 -11.89
CA SER A 144 -12.64 2.17 -12.07
C SER A 144 -12.23 3.26 -11.07
N SER A 145 -12.27 4.52 -11.49
CA SER A 145 -11.87 5.68 -10.67
C SER A 145 -12.57 5.75 -9.30
N GLU A 146 -13.85 5.37 -9.20
CA GLU A 146 -14.58 5.38 -7.93
C GLU A 146 -14.04 4.37 -6.91
N VAL A 147 -13.62 3.19 -7.38
CA VAL A 147 -13.03 2.14 -6.54
C VAL A 147 -11.62 2.52 -6.11
N ALA A 148 -10.83 3.07 -7.04
CA ALA A 148 -9.51 3.60 -6.74
C ALA A 148 -9.57 4.71 -5.68
N LEU A 149 -10.48 5.67 -5.85
CA LEU A 149 -10.74 6.72 -4.87
C LEU A 149 -11.18 6.14 -3.51
N PHE A 150 -12.06 5.13 -3.50
CA PHE A 150 -12.47 4.49 -2.26
C PHE A 150 -11.28 3.91 -1.50
N HIS A 151 -10.40 3.15 -2.17
CA HIS A 151 -9.22 2.57 -1.53
C HIS A 151 -8.27 3.65 -1.03
N ALA A 152 -7.89 4.61 -1.89
CA ALA A 152 -6.96 5.68 -1.53
C ALA A 152 -7.44 6.51 -0.35
N LEU A 153 -8.68 7.00 -0.42
CA LEU A 153 -9.21 7.87 0.62
C LEU A 153 -9.46 7.10 1.92
N SER A 154 -9.97 5.87 1.86
CA SER A 154 -10.21 5.08 3.08
C SER A 154 -8.91 4.71 3.81
N ILE A 155 -7.84 4.40 3.07
CA ILE A 155 -6.51 4.11 3.63
C ILE A 155 -5.93 5.35 4.32
N PHE A 156 -5.91 6.50 3.65
CA PHE A 156 -5.39 7.72 4.27
C PHE A 156 -6.20 8.15 5.50
N ILE A 157 -7.53 8.06 5.43
CA ILE A 157 -8.39 8.35 6.59
C ILE A 157 -8.14 7.38 7.74
N SER A 158 -7.95 6.09 7.45
CA SER A 158 -7.63 5.08 8.47
C SER A 158 -6.29 5.39 9.15
N ILE A 159 -5.24 5.66 8.36
CA ILE A 159 -3.92 6.01 8.88
C ILE A 159 -3.98 7.28 9.74
N GLU A 160 -4.66 8.32 9.27
CA GLU A 160 -4.80 9.59 10.00
C GLU A 160 -5.56 9.41 11.32
N THR A 161 -6.66 8.65 11.30
CA THR A 161 -7.49 8.36 12.47
C THR A 161 -6.70 7.55 13.51
N ILE A 162 -5.98 6.53 13.07
CA ILE A 162 -5.15 5.68 13.94
C ILE A 162 -4.00 6.49 14.52
N ALA A 163 -3.30 7.31 13.72
CA ALA A 163 -2.18 8.13 14.19
C ALA A 163 -2.61 9.07 15.32
N ARG A 164 -3.78 9.72 15.18
CA ARG A 164 -4.33 10.57 16.24
C ARG A 164 -4.68 9.79 17.49
N TRP A 165 -5.28 8.61 17.32
CA TRP A 165 -5.63 7.78 18.46
C TRP A 165 -4.39 7.33 19.24
N LEU A 166 -3.34 6.90 18.54
CA LEU A 166 -2.06 6.52 19.12
C LEU A 166 -1.39 7.67 19.87
N ALA A 167 -1.40 8.87 19.28
CA ALA A 167 -0.84 10.06 19.91
C ALA A 167 -1.71 10.64 21.04
N GLY A 168 -2.94 10.15 21.24
CA GLY A 168 -3.90 10.74 22.18
C GLY A 168 -4.45 12.10 21.75
N LYS A 169 -4.40 12.42 20.44
CA LYS A 169 -4.66 13.76 19.87
C LYS A 169 -5.94 13.85 19.05
N ASN A 170 -6.94 13.04 19.37
CA ASN A 170 -8.19 12.95 18.61
C ASN A 170 -8.94 14.29 18.48
N GLN A 171 -8.79 15.19 19.46
CA GLN A 171 -9.47 16.49 19.49
C GLN A 171 -8.55 17.68 19.19
N GLU A 172 -7.24 17.44 19.00
CA GLU A 172 -6.28 18.53 18.72
C GLU A 172 -6.35 18.97 17.26
N HIS A 173 -6.16 20.27 17.02
CA HIS A 173 -6.05 20.79 15.67
C HIS A 173 -4.65 20.49 15.11
N ILE A 174 -4.55 19.49 14.23
CA ILE A 174 -3.31 19.11 13.55
C ILE A 174 -3.48 19.45 12.08
N LYS A 175 -2.59 20.29 11.53
CA LYS A 175 -2.60 20.72 10.12
C LYS A 175 -2.17 19.56 9.22
N ALA A 176 -3.11 18.67 8.90
CA ALA A 176 -2.88 17.54 8.01
C ALA A 176 -3.64 17.73 6.69
N GLU A 177 -3.10 17.19 5.61
CA GLU A 177 -3.69 17.30 4.28
C GLU A 177 -3.68 15.94 3.59
N ILE A 178 -4.81 15.54 3.01
CA ILE A 178 -4.86 14.43 2.06
C ILE A 178 -4.98 15.04 0.66
N LEU A 179 -4.02 14.75 -0.19
CA LEU A 179 -3.98 15.12 -1.60
C LEU A 179 -4.42 13.90 -2.42
N LEU A 180 -5.28 14.12 -3.40
CA LEU A 180 -5.81 13.08 -4.26
C LEU A 180 -5.81 13.53 -5.72
N THR A 181 -5.40 12.62 -6.59
CA THR A 181 -5.43 12.78 -8.06
C THR A 181 -6.84 12.72 -8.65
N PHE A 182 -7.80 12.29 -7.85
CA PHE A 182 -9.19 12.12 -8.25
C PHE A 182 -9.98 13.43 -8.22
N ASP A 183 -11.08 13.45 -8.98
CA ASP A 183 -12.12 14.45 -8.83
C ASP A 183 -12.83 14.35 -7.47
N ALA A 184 -13.29 15.50 -6.97
CA ALA A 184 -14.09 15.53 -5.74
C ALA A 184 -15.44 14.83 -5.96
N PRO A 185 -15.79 13.78 -5.19
CA PRO A 185 -17.05 13.08 -5.38
C PRO A 185 -18.25 13.90 -4.88
N CYS A 186 -18.02 14.78 -3.90
CA CYS A 186 -18.99 15.71 -3.33
C CYS A 186 -18.26 16.79 -2.52
N GLU A 187 -19.00 17.81 -2.08
CA GLU A 187 -18.52 18.72 -1.05
C GLU A 187 -18.44 17.98 0.29
N ILE A 188 -17.29 18.10 0.97
CA ILE A 188 -17.06 17.43 2.26
C ILE A 188 -17.73 18.22 3.39
N PRO A 189 -18.72 17.65 4.10
CA PRO A 189 -19.44 18.37 5.15
C PRO A 189 -18.51 18.79 6.31
N PRO A 190 -18.74 19.97 6.91
CA PRO A 190 -18.02 20.39 8.11
C PRO A 190 -18.14 19.36 9.24
N GLY A 191 -17.04 19.13 9.97
CA GLY A 191 -17.02 18.24 11.13
C GLY A 191 -16.95 16.74 10.82
N ILE A 192 -17.04 16.32 9.55
CA ILE A 192 -16.85 14.90 9.21
C ILE A 192 -15.38 14.48 9.26
N LEU A 193 -14.43 15.42 9.18
CA LEU A 193 -12.99 15.16 9.26
C LEU A 193 -12.45 15.46 10.67
N SER A 194 -11.29 14.89 10.98
CA SER A 194 -10.56 15.19 12.22
C SER A 194 -10.15 16.68 12.26
N PRO A 195 -10.03 17.32 13.44
CA PRO A 195 -9.70 18.75 13.51
C PRO A 195 -8.37 19.08 12.84
N GLY A 196 -8.42 19.99 11.85
CA GLY A 196 -7.26 20.44 11.07
C GLY A 196 -6.90 19.55 9.87
N LEU A 197 -7.61 18.43 9.67
CA LEU A 197 -7.48 17.64 8.45
C LEU A 197 -8.26 18.28 7.30
N THR A 198 -7.62 18.42 6.15
CA THR A 198 -8.27 18.83 4.90
C THR A 198 -8.04 17.79 3.80
N ILE A 199 -8.93 17.75 2.81
CA ILE A 199 -8.79 16.91 1.61
C ILE A 199 -8.78 17.84 0.40
N LYS A 200 -7.77 17.71 -0.47
CA LYS A 200 -7.64 18.42 -1.73
C LYS A 200 -7.67 17.41 -2.88
N PHE A 201 -8.59 17.62 -3.80
CA PHE A 201 -8.78 16.82 -5.01
C PHE A 201 -8.08 17.49 -6.20
N ASN A 202 -7.99 16.78 -7.33
CA ASN A 202 -7.32 17.27 -8.54
C ASN A 202 -5.87 17.70 -8.30
N GLN A 203 -5.13 16.89 -7.55
CA GLN A 203 -3.70 17.10 -7.26
C GLN A 203 -2.83 16.18 -8.12
N ASP A 204 -1.52 16.38 -8.12
CA ASP A 204 -0.61 15.59 -8.97
C ASP A 204 -0.30 14.19 -8.42
N ARG A 205 -0.59 13.93 -7.14
CA ARG A 205 -0.28 12.66 -6.46
C ARG A 205 -1.22 12.38 -5.30
N ASP A 206 -1.36 11.11 -4.96
CA ASP A 206 -2.09 10.62 -3.80
C ASP A 206 -1.17 10.60 -2.57
N GLU A 207 -1.42 11.46 -1.58
CA GLU A 207 -0.50 11.68 -0.47
C GLU A 207 -1.18 12.17 0.82
N LEU A 208 -0.76 11.65 1.97
CA LEU A 208 -1.08 12.19 3.29
C LEU A 208 0.11 12.98 3.83
N ARG A 209 -0.13 14.26 4.16
CA ARG A 209 0.86 15.19 4.71
C ARG A 209 0.50 15.61 6.12
N CYS A 210 1.51 15.77 6.97
CA CYS A 210 1.37 16.39 8.27
C CYS A 210 2.74 16.88 8.79
N PRO A 211 2.77 17.73 9.84
CA PRO A 211 4.03 18.27 10.35
C PRO A 211 4.93 17.16 10.89
N LEU A 212 6.21 17.19 10.54
CA LEU A 212 7.18 16.19 11.04
C LEU A 212 7.25 16.20 12.58
N SER A 213 7.15 17.38 13.18
CA SER A 213 7.10 17.56 14.64
C SER A 213 5.92 16.88 15.33
N TYR A 214 4.84 16.56 14.62
CA TYR A 214 3.76 15.72 15.13
C TYR A 214 4.19 14.25 15.19
N LEU A 215 4.92 13.77 14.18
CA LEU A 215 5.32 12.36 14.09
C LEU A 215 6.41 11.96 15.08
N GLN A 216 7.28 12.90 15.44
CA GLN A 216 8.44 12.66 16.32
C GLN A 216 8.10 12.61 17.82
N GLN A 217 6.84 12.85 18.19
CA GLN A 217 6.44 12.87 19.59
C GLN A 217 6.44 11.44 20.17
N PRO A 218 6.87 11.27 21.42
CA PRO A 218 6.82 9.98 22.08
C PRO A 218 5.37 9.53 22.29
N LEU A 219 5.08 8.26 21.97
CA LEU A 219 3.78 7.66 22.23
C LEU A 219 3.67 7.21 23.69
N ALA A 220 2.53 7.47 24.32
CA ALA A 220 2.28 7.03 25.70
C ALA A 220 2.24 5.49 25.83
N SER A 221 1.90 4.79 24.75
CA SER A 221 1.86 3.33 24.66
C SER A 221 3.20 2.69 24.30
N ALA A 222 4.28 3.47 24.15
CA ALA A 222 5.58 2.96 23.77
C ALA A 222 6.05 1.84 24.73
N ASN A 223 6.37 0.68 24.16
CA ASN A 223 6.84 -0.47 24.90
C ASN A 223 7.87 -1.24 24.05
N PRO A 224 9.18 -1.03 24.27
CA PRO A 224 10.23 -1.64 23.45
C PRO A 224 10.17 -3.17 23.38
N SER A 225 9.85 -3.84 24.49
CA SER A 225 9.78 -5.29 24.54
C SER A 225 8.64 -5.83 23.69
N LEU A 226 7.43 -5.26 23.80
CA LEU A 226 6.28 -5.64 22.98
C LEU A 226 6.49 -5.27 21.51
N PHE A 227 7.14 -4.13 21.25
CA PHE A 227 7.49 -3.71 19.90
C PHE A 227 8.38 -4.73 19.21
N ASP A 228 9.45 -5.21 19.87
CA ASP A 228 10.38 -6.18 19.29
C ASP A 228 9.71 -7.53 19.01
N GLU A 229 8.80 -7.98 19.89
CA GLU A 229 8.03 -9.21 19.70
C GLU A 229 7.05 -9.08 18.52
N ALA A 230 6.23 -8.03 18.50
CA ALA A 230 5.28 -7.79 17.41
C ALA A 230 5.99 -7.56 16.06
N LYS A 231 7.16 -6.92 16.05
CA LYS A 231 7.98 -6.74 14.85
C LYS A 231 8.48 -8.08 14.30
N LYS A 232 8.95 -9.00 15.16
CA LYS A 232 9.37 -10.34 14.74
C LYS A 232 8.22 -11.10 14.10
N GLU A 233 7.03 -11.01 14.67
CA GLU A 233 5.84 -11.65 14.08
C GLU A 233 5.45 -11.02 12.73
N CYS A 234 5.58 -9.70 12.57
CA CYS A 234 5.43 -9.06 11.25
C CYS A 234 6.44 -9.60 10.22
N GLU A 235 7.68 -9.85 10.63
CA GLU A 235 8.72 -10.44 9.78
C GLU A 235 8.39 -11.89 9.39
N ILE A 236 7.86 -12.68 10.33
CA ILE A 236 7.38 -14.04 10.06
C ILE A 236 6.21 -14.02 9.07
N GLU A 237 5.18 -13.18 9.28
CA GLU A 237 4.06 -13.04 8.34
C GLU A 237 4.55 -12.64 6.94
N LEU A 238 5.48 -11.69 6.85
CA LEU A 238 6.02 -11.22 5.58
C LEU A 238 6.77 -12.34 4.84
N VAL A 239 7.57 -13.13 5.56
CA VAL A 239 8.27 -14.29 5.00
C VAL A 239 7.26 -15.34 4.54
N GLN A 240 6.25 -15.68 5.36
CA GLN A 240 5.22 -16.66 4.98
C GLN A 240 4.46 -16.24 3.72
N LEU A 241 4.14 -14.94 3.61
CA LEU A 241 3.54 -14.39 2.40
C LEU A 241 4.46 -14.54 1.21
N SER A 242 5.76 -14.24 1.34
CA SER A 242 6.73 -14.43 0.27
C SER A 242 6.82 -15.90 -0.18
N LEU A 243 6.84 -16.86 0.76
CA LEU A 243 6.90 -18.29 0.48
C LEU A 243 5.65 -18.82 -0.24
N LYS A 244 4.47 -18.23 0.02
CA LYS A 244 3.20 -18.58 -0.62
C LYS A 244 2.87 -17.75 -1.86
N THR A 245 3.55 -16.63 -2.08
CA THR A 245 3.22 -15.80 -3.23
C THR A 245 3.60 -16.52 -4.51
N ASP A 246 2.77 -16.29 -5.53
CA ASP A 246 3.10 -16.52 -6.92
C ASP A 246 4.58 -16.22 -7.16
N ILE A 247 5.24 -17.04 -7.96
CA ILE A 247 6.68 -17.00 -8.21
C ILE A 247 7.18 -15.57 -8.54
N THR A 248 6.30 -14.76 -9.12
CA THR A 248 6.43 -13.32 -9.39
C THR A 248 6.77 -12.51 -8.14
N ALA A 249 6.04 -12.68 -7.05
CA ALA A 249 6.24 -11.90 -5.83
C ALA A 249 7.42 -12.40 -5.00
N GLN A 250 7.76 -13.69 -5.08
CA GLN A 250 9.05 -14.19 -4.57
C GLN A 250 10.20 -13.45 -5.25
N VAL A 251 10.21 -13.44 -6.59
CA VAL A 251 11.20 -12.69 -7.38
C VAL A 251 11.22 -11.22 -6.97
N ARG A 252 10.07 -10.53 -6.86
CA ARG A 252 10.01 -9.12 -6.41
C ARG A 252 10.61 -8.90 -5.03
N SER A 253 10.47 -9.84 -4.10
CA SER A 253 11.05 -9.70 -2.76
C SER A 253 12.58 -9.67 -2.79
N HIS A 254 13.22 -10.44 -3.69
CA HIS A 254 14.67 -10.40 -3.89
C HIS A 254 15.15 -9.04 -4.41
N PHE A 255 14.36 -8.34 -5.23
CA PHE A 255 14.69 -6.96 -5.65
C PHE A 255 14.66 -5.96 -4.49
N ARG A 256 13.86 -6.21 -3.45
CA ARG A 256 13.75 -5.32 -2.28
C ARG A 256 14.86 -5.57 -1.26
N ASN A 257 15.29 -6.82 -1.12
CA ASN A 257 16.33 -7.21 -0.17
C ASN A 257 17.75 -6.88 -0.65
N HIS A 258 17.93 -6.59 -1.94
CA HIS A 258 19.21 -6.18 -2.51
C HIS A 258 19.29 -4.65 -2.57
N GLU A 259 19.94 -4.04 -1.58
CA GLU A 259 20.16 -2.58 -1.51
C GLU A 259 20.90 -2.07 -2.78
N ASN A 260 20.15 -1.42 -3.67
CA ASN A 260 20.66 -0.73 -4.87
C ASN A 260 21.40 -1.62 -5.89
N LYS A 261 21.21 -2.94 -5.83
CA LYS A 261 21.71 -3.86 -6.86
C LYS A 261 20.57 -4.69 -7.41
N THR A 262 20.31 -4.53 -8.71
CA THR A 262 19.38 -5.42 -9.42
C THR A 262 20.00 -6.83 -9.44
N PRO A 263 19.41 -7.85 -8.76
CA PRO A 263 19.96 -9.21 -8.81
C PRO A 263 19.89 -9.76 -10.24
N THR A 264 20.61 -10.84 -10.53
CA THR A 264 20.44 -11.58 -11.79
C THR A 264 19.36 -12.66 -11.62
N ILE A 265 18.78 -13.13 -12.72
CA ILE A 265 17.82 -14.24 -12.64
C ILE A 265 18.47 -15.51 -12.07
N ASP A 266 19.77 -15.73 -12.32
CA ASP A 266 20.51 -16.88 -11.81
C ASP A 266 20.71 -16.78 -10.29
N LEU A 267 21.08 -15.59 -9.78
CA LEU A 267 21.17 -15.34 -8.34
C LEU A 267 19.82 -15.55 -7.65
N VAL A 268 18.74 -15.00 -8.21
CA VAL A 268 17.40 -15.19 -7.66
C VAL A 268 16.99 -16.66 -7.69
N ALA A 269 17.31 -17.40 -8.77
CA ALA A 269 17.01 -18.81 -8.86
C ALA A 269 17.78 -19.64 -7.79
N GLU A 270 19.06 -19.31 -7.58
CA GLU A 270 19.91 -19.92 -6.56
C GLU A 270 19.37 -19.66 -5.14
N GLU A 271 19.05 -18.42 -4.79
CA GLU A 271 18.47 -18.05 -3.49
C GLU A 271 17.11 -18.72 -3.25
N MET A 272 16.35 -18.97 -4.32
CA MET A 272 15.08 -19.69 -4.29
C MET A 272 15.23 -21.22 -4.35
N ASN A 273 16.46 -21.76 -4.37
CA ASN A 273 16.77 -23.19 -4.47
C ASN A 273 16.10 -23.90 -5.67
N ILE A 274 16.02 -23.22 -6.82
CA ILE A 274 15.48 -23.78 -8.07
C ILE A 274 16.38 -23.46 -9.26
N SER A 275 16.29 -24.23 -10.35
CA SER A 275 17.01 -23.87 -11.58
C SER A 275 16.41 -22.62 -12.25
N THR A 276 17.24 -21.81 -12.93
CA THR A 276 16.80 -20.68 -13.76
C THR A 276 15.73 -21.08 -14.77
N ARG A 277 15.82 -22.30 -15.33
CA ARG A 277 14.81 -22.85 -16.24
C ARG A 277 13.46 -23.03 -15.56
N THR A 278 13.45 -23.58 -14.34
CA THR A 278 12.24 -23.73 -13.53
C THR A 278 11.64 -22.37 -13.18
N LEU A 279 12.48 -21.39 -12.81
CA LEU A 279 12.05 -20.03 -12.50
C LEU A 279 11.41 -19.35 -13.72
N LYS A 280 12.07 -19.37 -14.89
CA LYS A 280 11.51 -18.82 -16.14
C LYS A 280 10.17 -19.45 -16.51
N ARG A 281 10.04 -20.78 -16.40
CA ARG A 281 8.79 -21.49 -16.68
C ARG A 281 7.68 -21.04 -15.73
N LYS A 282 7.93 -21.05 -14.41
CA LYS A 282 6.94 -20.62 -13.43
C LYS A 282 6.49 -19.17 -13.66
N LEU A 283 7.41 -18.27 -14.01
CA LEU A 283 7.07 -16.87 -14.31
C LEU A 283 6.21 -16.75 -15.57
N HIS A 284 6.54 -17.53 -16.59
CA HIS A 284 5.74 -17.62 -17.81
C HIS A 284 4.33 -18.16 -17.54
N ASP A 285 4.21 -19.22 -16.72
CA ASP A 285 2.92 -19.78 -16.31
C ASP A 285 2.09 -18.76 -15.51
N ALA A 286 2.76 -17.83 -14.81
CA ALA A 286 2.15 -16.68 -14.13
C ALA A 286 1.90 -15.46 -15.07
N GLY A 287 2.05 -15.61 -16.39
CA GLY A 287 1.77 -14.55 -17.37
C GLY A 287 2.83 -13.44 -17.43
N THR A 288 3.99 -13.61 -16.80
CA THR A 288 5.03 -12.58 -16.70
C THR A 288 6.42 -13.09 -17.06
N THR A 289 7.42 -12.22 -16.99
CA THR A 289 8.83 -12.58 -17.16
C THR A 289 9.68 -11.87 -16.12
N TYR A 290 10.86 -12.42 -15.85
CA TYR A 290 11.84 -11.78 -14.98
C TYR A 290 12.17 -10.35 -15.45
N GLN A 291 12.24 -10.13 -16.76
CA GLN A 291 12.52 -8.82 -17.34
C GLN A 291 11.38 -7.83 -17.05
N LYS A 292 10.11 -8.24 -17.19
CA LYS A 292 8.96 -7.39 -16.84
C LYS A 292 8.95 -7.00 -15.37
N ILE A 293 9.27 -7.95 -14.48
CA ILE A 293 9.36 -7.68 -13.04
C ILE A 293 10.51 -6.71 -12.75
N LYS A 294 11.68 -6.97 -13.33
CA LYS A 294 12.88 -6.11 -13.21
C LYS A 294 12.60 -4.69 -13.67
N ASP A 295 11.94 -4.52 -14.81
CA ASP A 295 11.62 -3.20 -15.36
C ASP A 295 10.62 -2.46 -14.47
N SER A 296 9.59 -3.15 -13.95
CA SER A 296 8.61 -2.59 -13.00
C SER A 296 9.27 -2.11 -11.69
N GLU A 297 10.21 -2.89 -11.13
CA GLU A 297 10.93 -2.47 -9.92
C GLU A 297 11.91 -1.32 -10.19
N ARG A 298 12.64 -1.36 -11.32
CA ARG A 298 13.53 -0.26 -11.72
C ARG A 298 12.78 1.02 -11.98
N PHE A 299 11.59 0.94 -12.59
CA PHE A 299 10.75 2.11 -12.80
C PHE A 299 10.32 2.73 -11.46
N THR A 300 9.88 1.91 -10.51
CA THR A 300 9.51 2.37 -9.16
C THR A 300 10.69 3.08 -8.47
N GLN A 301 11.88 2.50 -8.51
CA GLN A 301 13.08 3.11 -7.94
C GLN A 301 13.49 4.38 -8.68
N ALA A 302 13.37 4.41 -10.01
CA ALA A 302 13.66 5.59 -10.82
C ALA A 302 12.77 6.76 -10.43
N ILE A 303 11.46 6.51 -10.28
CA ILE A 303 10.50 7.53 -9.83
C ILE A 303 10.91 8.07 -8.46
N ASN A 304 11.18 7.19 -7.49
CA ASN A 304 11.63 7.60 -6.16
C ASN A 304 12.91 8.46 -6.20
N LEU A 305 13.92 8.05 -6.97
CA LEU A 305 15.15 8.82 -7.12
C LEU A 305 14.93 10.16 -7.83
N LEU A 306 14.02 10.22 -8.79
CA LEU A 306 13.67 11.45 -9.49
C LEU A 306 12.91 12.43 -8.59
N GLU A 307 12.07 11.92 -7.69
CA GLU A 307 11.24 12.69 -6.76
C GLU A 307 11.97 13.15 -5.51
N ASN A 308 12.76 12.25 -4.90
CA ASN A 308 13.26 12.44 -3.53
C ASN A 308 14.75 12.78 -3.47
N THR A 309 15.44 12.85 -4.61
CA THR A 309 16.89 13.14 -4.64
C THR A 309 17.23 14.20 -5.68
N LYS A 310 18.39 14.84 -5.48
CA LYS A 310 19.00 15.75 -6.48
C LYS A 310 20.00 15.03 -7.38
N ASN A 311 19.96 13.68 -7.43
CA ASN A 311 20.91 12.89 -8.19
C ASN A 311 20.86 13.24 -9.67
N THR A 312 22.01 13.30 -10.34
CA THR A 312 22.08 13.48 -11.78
C THR A 312 21.53 12.24 -12.51
N MET A 313 21.19 12.36 -13.79
CA MET A 313 20.70 11.22 -14.57
C MET A 313 21.74 10.08 -14.63
N GLU A 314 23.02 10.43 -14.62
CA GLU A 314 24.15 9.49 -14.56
C GLU A 314 24.16 8.72 -13.23
N GLN A 315 24.01 9.42 -12.11
CA GLN A 315 23.96 8.80 -10.78
C GLN A 315 22.73 7.90 -10.60
N ILE A 316 21.58 8.31 -11.15
CA ILE A 316 20.37 7.50 -11.15
C ILE A 316 20.56 6.25 -12.01
N ALA A 317 21.13 6.40 -13.21
CA ALA A 317 21.42 5.28 -14.08
C ALA A 317 22.36 4.26 -13.40
N GLU A 318 23.42 4.73 -12.75
CA GLU A 318 24.34 3.90 -11.98
C GLU A 318 23.62 3.16 -10.83
N THR A 319 22.82 3.88 -10.04
CA THR A 319 22.05 3.31 -8.91
C THR A 319 21.08 2.22 -9.37
N LEU A 320 20.46 2.38 -10.54
CA LEU A 320 19.53 1.41 -11.12
C LEU A 320 20.25 0.26 -11.88
N GLY A 321 21.58 0.31 -11.98
CA GLY A 321 22.40 -0.68 -12.68
C GLY A 321 22.25 -0.62 -14.20
N TYR A 322 22.23 0.58 -14.78
CA TYR A 322 22.43 0.83 -16.20
C TYR A 322 23.91 1.14 -16.49
N SER A 323 24.37 0.81 -17.70
CA SER A 323 25.73 1.12 -18.15
C SER A 323 25.99 2.62 -18.30
N ASP A 324 24.93 3.39 -18.60
CA ASP A 324 24.99 4.82 -18.87
C ASP A 324 23.59 5.47 -18.78
N ALA A 325 23.59 6.80 -18.70
CA ALA A 325 22.38 7.61 -18.62
C ALA A 325 21.49 7.53 -19.87
N SER A 326 22.06 7.22 -21.04
CA SER A 326 21.29 7.13 -22.29
C SER A 326 20.38 5.89 -22.30
N ASN A 327 20.89 4.76 -21.82
CA ASN A 327 20.13 3.52 -21.69
C ASN A 327 19.02 3.63 -20.63
N PHE A 328 19.31 4.29 -19.50
CA PHE A 328 18.28 4.64 -18.53
C PHE A 328 17.20 5.55 -19.14
N THR A 329 17.59 6.62 -19.83
CA THR A 329 16.66 7.59 -20.43
C THR A 329 15.72 6.93 -21.44
N LYS A 330 16.25 6.03 -22.29
CA LYS A 330 15.43 5.26 -23.24
C LYS A 330 14.45 4.34 -22.52
N ALA A 331 14.90 3.60 -21.52
CA ALA A 331 14.06 2.69 -20.74
C ALA A 331 12.94 3.46 -20.04
N PHE A 332 13.28 4.55 -19.33
CA PHE A 332 12.31 5.39 -18.65
C PHE A 332 11.29 6.01 -19.60
N LYS A 333 11.73 6.50 -20.76
CA LYS A 333 10.80 7.02 -21.77
C LYS A 333 9.83 5.97 -22.29
N ASN A 334 10.28 4.72 -22.44
CA ASN A 334 9.41 3.61 -22.84
C ASN A 334 8.39 3.27 -21.74
N TRP A 335 8.73 3.45 -20.47
CA TRP A 335 7.84 3.18 -19.34
C TRP A 335 6.84 4.32 -19.08
N ALA A 336 7.31 5.57 -19.10
CA ALA A 336 6.54 6.75 -18.68
C ALA A 336 6.01 7.61 -19.85
N ASN A 337 6.35 7.28 -21.10
CA ASN A 337 6.09 8.09 -22.30
C ASN A 337 6.69 9.51 -22.29
N VAL A 338 7.47 9.87 -21.27
CA VAL A 338 8.16 11.16 -21.11
C VAL A 338 9.61 10.93 -20.70
N SER A 339 10.49 11.90 -20.94
CA SER A 339 11.89 11.77 -20.49
C SER A 339 12.02 11.93 -18.96
N PRO A 340 13.02 11.31 -18.30
CA PRO A 340 13.27 11.51 -16.87
C PRO A 340 13.45 12.98 -16.47
N ASN A 341 14.13 13.78 -17.29
CA ASN A 341 14.33 15.22 -17.04
C ASN A 341 13.01 15.99 -17.13
N GLU A 342 12.18 15.67 -18.11
CA GLU A 342 10.86 16.28 -18.27
C GLU A 342 9.97 15.90 -17.08
N TYR A 343 9.98 14.62 -16.67
CA TYR A 343 9.29 14.13 -15.49
C TYR A 343 9.71 14.92 -14.23
N ARG A 344 11.02 15.06 -13.98
CA ARG A 344 11.54 15.84 -12.84
C ARG A 344 11.18 17.33 -12.90
N THR A 345 11.17 17.92 -14.10
CA THR A 345 10.79 19.33 -14.26
C THR A 345 9.32 19.57 -13.91
N ARG A 346 8.45 18.59 -14.19
CA ARG A 346 7.03 18.66 -13.78
C ARG A 346 6.84 18.58 -12.26
N LEU A 347 7.77 17.96 -11.54
CA LEU A 347 7.74 17.89 -10.07
C LEU A 347 8.24 19.15 -9.37
N THR A 348 8.95 20.03 -10.08
CA THR A 348 9.57 21.26 -9.54
C THR A 348 8.79 22.53 -9.90
N ARG A 349 7.69 22.38 -10.63
CA ARG A 349 6.64 23.40 -10.80
C ARG A 349 5.54 23.14 -9.79
#